data_AF-A0A5J5IIU3-F1
#
_entry.id   AF-A0A5J5IIU3-F1
#
_cell.length_a   1.000
_cell.length_b   1.000
_cell.length_c   1.000
_cell.angle_alpha   90.00
_cell.angle_beta   90.00
_cell.angle_gamma   90.00
#
_symmetry.space_group_name_H-M   'P 1'
#
loop_
_entity.id
_entity.type
_entity.pdbx_description
1 polymer ?
#
loop_
_entity_poly.entity_id
_entity_poly.type
_entity_poly.pdbx_seq_one_letter_code
_entity_poly.pdbx_strand_id
1 'polypeptide(L)' 'MKKFFIIFFATIFLSFLVSNHLMAQCSICAKSVQQMGTKPAEGFNSGIIYLMMIPYAAIGIIGYRWWKGNR' A
#
# COMPACT_ATOMS: atom_id res chain seq x y z
N MET A 1 7.14 9.09 -25.61
CA MET A 1 7.75 8.22 -24.56
C MET A 1 8.50 9.04 -23.51
N LYS A 2 9.52 9.83 -23.87
CA LYS A 2 10.31 10.64 -22.90
C LYS A 2 9.46 11.60 -22.05
N LYS A 3 8.49 12.29 -22.64
CA LYS A 3 7.57 13.19 -21.91
C LYS A 3 6.69 12.45 -20.90
N PHE A 4 6.19 11.28 -21.26
CA PHE A 4 5.39 10.44 -20.36
C PHE A 4 6.24 9.92 -19.18
N PHE A 5 7.48 9.53 -19.46
CA PHE A 5 8.43 9.10 -18.43
C PHE A 5 8.77 10.24 -17.45
N ILE A 6 8.98 11.46 -17.96
CA ILE A 6 9.21 12.65 -17.14
C ILE A 6 7.99 12.96 -16.27
N ILE A 7 6.78 12.93 -16.84
CA ILE A 7 5.53 13.16 -16.10
C ILE A 7 5.37 12.11 -14.99
N PHE A 8 5.61 10.84 -15.28
CA PHE A 8 5.53 9.74 -14.31
C PHE A 8 6.52 9.90 -13.15
N PHE A 9 7.78 10.24 -13.44
CA PHE A 9 8.77 10.46 -12.40
C PHE A 9 8.49 11.73 -11.59
N ALA A 10 8.00 12.80 -12.24
CA ALA A 10 7.63 14.03 -11.56
C ALA A 10 6.44 13.84 -10.61
N THR A 11 5.42 13.07 -11.00
CA THR A 11 4.27 12.77 -10.11
C THR A 11 4.66 11.90 -8.94
N ILE A 12 5.54 10.92 -9.13
CA ILE A 12 6.11 10.12 -8.03
C ILE A 12 6.88 11.01 -7.06
N PHE A 13 7.79 11.85 -7.56
CA PHE A 13 8.59 12.75 -6.74
C PHE A 13 7.72 13.73 -5.92
N LEU A 14 6.71 14.32 -6.56
CA LEU A 14 5.76 15.22 -5.89
C LEU A 14 4.96 14.51 -4.79
N SER A 15 4.63 13.22 -4.98
CA SER A 15 3.90 12.43 -3.99
C SER A 15 4.70 12.19 -2.71
N PHE A 16 6.03 12.06 -2.80
CA PHE A 16 6.90 11.94 -1.63
C PHE A 16 7.01 13.25 -0.84
N LEU A 17 7.00 14.39 -1.53
CA LEU A 17 7.05 15.73 -0.91
C LEU A 17 5.77 16.08 -0.12
N VAL A 18 4.63 15.47 -0.47
CA VAL A 18 3.32 15.72 0.17
C VAL A 18 2.94 14.60 1.15
N SER A 19 3.92 13.83 1.65
CA SER A 19 3.69 12.77 2.63
C SER A 19 3.33 13.33 4.02
N ASN A 20 2.09 13.83 4.14
CA ASN A 20 1.49 14.16 5.42
C ASN A 20 1.32 12.88 6.25
N HIS A 21 1.28 13.01 7.58
CA HIS A 21 0.83 11.94 8.47
C HIS A 21 -0.51 11.41 7.95
N LEU A 22 -0.49 10.24 7.34
CA LEU A 22 -1.66 9.59 6.79
C LEU A 22 -2.58 9.23 7.96
N MET A 23 -3.51 10.13 8.27
CA MET A 23 -4.69 9.78 9.06
C MET A 23 -5.37 8.62 8.33
N ALA A 24 -5.82 7.60 9.07
CA ALA A 24 -6.45 6.42 8.48
C ALA A 24 -7.49 6.83 7.44
N GLN A 25 -7.23 6.56 6.16
CA GLN A 25 -8.07 7.04 5.06
C GLN A 25 -9.43 6.33 4.99
N CYS A 26 -9.62 5.27 5.77
CA CYS A 26 -10.88 4.56 5.88
C CYS A 26 -11.54 4.88 7.24
N SER A 27 -12.68 5.56 7.20
CA SER A 27 -13.50 5.88 8.39
C SER A 27 -13.97 4.63 9.15
N ILE A 28 -14.08 3.49 8.45
CA ILE A 28 -14.44 2.19 9.05
C ILE A 28 -13.32 1.66 9.94
N CYS A 29 -12.06 1.81 9.52
CA CYS A 29 -10.89 1.38 10.28
C CYS A 29 -10.77 2.15 11.60
N ALA A 30 -10.95 3.48 11.57
CA ALA A 30 -10.91 4.32 12.76
C ALA A 30 -12.02 3.97 13.76
N LYS A 31 -13.25 3.79 13.28
CA LYS A 31 -14.39 3.38 14.12
C LYS A 31 -14.17 2.00 14.76
N SER A 32 -13.61 1.06 13.99
CA SER A 32 -13.32 -0.29 14.49
C SER A 32 -12.29 -0.26 15.61
N VAL A 33 -11.21 0.52 15.44
CA VAL A 33 -10.16 0.66 16.47
C VAL A 33 -10.69 1.30 17.75
N GLN A 34 -11.60 2.28 17.66
CA GLN A 34 -12.20 2.92 18.83
C GLN A 34 -13.08 1.97 19.65
N GLN A 35 -13.63 0.92 19.03
CA GLN A 35 -14.42 -0.11 19.71
C GLN A 35 -13.54 -1.23 20.30
N MET A 36 -12.23 -1.21 20.01
CA MET A 36 -11.26 -2.17 20.55
C MET A 36 -10.64 -1.62 21.84
N GLY A 37 -10.23 -2.53 22.74
CA GLY A 37 -9.38 -2.16 23.87
C GLY A 37 -8.01 -1.64 23.42
N THR A 38 -7.21 -1.11 24.35
CA THR A 38 -5.89 -0.54 24.07
C THR A 38 -4.94 -1.52 23.38
N LYS A 39 -4.85 -2.75 23.88
CA LYS A 39 -3.91 -3.75 23.33
C LYS A 39 -4.16 -4.13 21.86
N PRO A 40 -5.40 -4.46 21.41
CA PRO A 40 -5.65 -4.70 20.00
C PRO A 40 -5.52 -3.46 19.10
N ALA A 41 -5.79 -2.27 19.64
CA ALA A 41 -5.72 -1.02 18.90
C ALA A 41 -4.29 -0.67 18.44
N GLU A 42 -3.27 -0.97 19.27
CA GLU A 42 -1.86 -0.70 18.95
C GLU A 42 -1.34 -1.48 17.73
N GLY A 43 -1.86 -2.69 17.49
CA GLY A 43 -1.42 -3.57 16.39
C GLY A 43 -2.21 -3.43 15.08
N PHE A 44 -3.26 -2.60 15.06
CA PHE A 44 -4.24 -2.62 13.97
C PHE A 44 -3.65 -2.21 12.61
N ASN A 45 -2.88 -1.12 12.57
CA ASN A 45 -2.28 -0.63 11.33
C ASN A 45 -1.26 -1.62 10.74
N SER A 46 -0.50 -2.33 11.60
CA SER A 46 0.40 -3.39 11.17
C SER A 46 -0.36 -4.55 10.52
N GLY A 47 -1.54 -4.89 11.04
CA GLY A 47 -2.44 -5.87 10.42
C GLY A 47 -2.95 -5.44 9.05
N ILE A 48 -3.31 -4.16 8.86
CA ILE A 48 -3.70 -3.63 7.55
C ILE A 48 -2.56 -3.80 6.54
N ILE A 49 -1.35 -3.35 6.90
CA ILE A 49 -0.18 -3.43 6.00
C ILE A 49 0.10 -4.89 5.65
N TYR A 50 0.05 -5.80 6.64
CA TYR A 50 0.22 -7.22 6.41
C TYR A 50 -0.79 -7.76 5.38
N LEU A 51 -2.09 -7.49 5.55
CA LEU A 51 -3.13 -7.95 4.64
C LEU A 51 -3.03 -7.31 3.25
N MET A 52 -2.69 -6.02 3.19
CA MET A 52 -2.50 -5.30 1.92
C MET A 52 -1.34 -5.85 1.10
N MET A 53 -0.23 -6.28 1.74
CA MET A 53 0.93 -6.81 1.02
C MET A 53 0.66 -8.14 0.31
N ILE A 54 -0.22 -8.98 0.85
CA ILE A 54 -0.51 -10.32 0.33
C ILE A 54 -0.91 -10.31 -1.16
N PRO A 55 -1.94 -9.55 -1.61
CA PRO A 55 -2.34 -9.57 -3.02
C PRO A 55 -1.22 -9.07 -3.95
N TYR A 56 -0.44 -8.08 -3.54
CA TYR A 56 0.69 -7.60 -4.35
C TYR A 56 1.80 -8.67 -4.47
N ALA A 57 2.14 -9.34 -3.37
CA ALA A 57 3.10 -10.43 -3.38
C ALA A 57 2.63 -11.59 -4.25
N ALA A 58 1.34 -11.98 -4.14
CA ALA A 58 0.75 -13.04 -4.94
C ALA A 58 0.82 -12.72 -6.45
N ILE A 59 0.40 -11.51 -6.84
CA ILE A 59 0.48 -11.05 -8.24
C ILE A 59 1.93 -11.04 -8.73
N GLY A 60 2.87 -10.55 -7.91
CA GLY A 60 4.30 -10.53 -8.24
C GLY A 60 4.87 -11.92 -8.48
N ILE A 61 4.56 -12.89 -7.61
CA ILE A 61 5.00 -14.29 -7.75
C ILE A 61 4.41 -14.93 -9.01
N ILE A 62 3.11 -14.76 -9.24
CA ILE A 62 2.42 -15.31 -10.43
C ILE A 62 3.01 -14.71 -11.70
N GLY A 63 3.15 -13.39 -11.75
CA GLY A 63 3.71 -12.68 -12.91
C GLY A 63 5.15 -13.10 -13.21
N TYR A 64 6.00 -13.22 -12.18
CA TYR A 64 7.38 -13.68 -12.34
C TYR A 64 7.45 -15.12 -12.88
N ARG A 65 6.65 -16.04 -12.33
CA ARG A 65 6.61 -17.44 -12.78
C ARG A 65 6.13 -17.54 -14.23
N TRP A 66 5.12 -16.77 -14.61
CA TRP A 66 4.63 -16.73 -15.99
C TRP A 66 5.69 -16.22 -16.96
N TRP A 67 6.33 -15.08 -16.66
CA TRP A 67 7.40 -14.53 -17.51
C TRP A 67 8.58 -15.49 -17.66
N LYS A 68 8.99 -16.17 -16.59
CA LYS A 68 10.07 -17.16 -16.64
C LYS A 68 9.69 -18.41 -17.42
N GLY A 69 8.43 -18.84 -17.40
CA GLY A 69 7.96 -20.00 -18.16
C GLY A 69 7.73 -19.72 -19.65
N ASN A 70 7.48 -18.46 -20.00
CA ASN A 70 7.28 -18.00 -21.39
C ASN A 70 8.54 -17.42 -22.04
N ARG A 71 9.68 -17.45 -21.33
CA ARG A 71 11.01 -17.11 -21.85
C ARG A 71 11.78 -18.38 -22.17
#